data_AF-A0A1Q3PA02-F1
#
_entry.id   AF-A0A1Q3PA02-F1
#
_cell.length_a   1.000
_cell.length_b   1.000
_cell.length_c   1.000
_cell.angle_alpha   90.00
_cell.angle_beta   90.00
_cell.angle_gamma   90.00
#
_symmetry.space_group_name_H-M   'P 1'
#
loop_
_entity.id
_entity.type
_entity.pdbx_description
1 polymer ?
#
loop_
_entity_poly.entity_id
_entity_poly.type
_entity_poly.pdbx_seq_one_letter_code
_entity_poly.pdbx_strand_id
1 'polypeptide(L)'
;MVMKHGKAGRERLTAICLAGSLFFAAFSMLSCGTSTNVEPMGGQGLTKAEFLGRMIVQERYWRIEEISRQEEDQIATVNVREQSTLLNSHYLNDVIPFVAVQFGRGYYGKGVVSESKMTGAYGKVPFGEFQCELLLKTTKESGEWTWDNDRKMMKLPLPESIRTLAAAMSGSDWRPDTGYVASEPAPLFRGVEEARRAASPERIRIVAEEQTAEGKITYAFIMRAAWMTDVEYRDAEHKFGVSLY
;
A
#
# COMPACT_ATOMS: atom_id res chain seq x y z
N MET A 1 40.96 -0.60 -42.61
CA MET A 1 42.32 -1.17 -42.61
C MET A 1 43.19 -0.29 -41.71
N VAL A 2 43.71 -0.89 -40.61
CA VAL A 2 44.98 -0.57 -39.91
C VAL A 2 45.15 0.85 -39.33
N MET A 3 44.84 1.05 -38.04
CA MET A 3 45.77 1.18 -36.87
C MET A 3 46.67 2.42 -36.83
N LYS A 4 46.66 3.16 -35.69
CA LYS A 4 47.74 3.08 -34.68
C LYS A 4 47.42 3.86 -33.40
N HIS A 5 47.55 3.16 -32.27
CA HIS A 5 47.70 3.68 -30.91
C HIS A 5 49.11 4.22 -30.67
N GLY A 6 49.28 5.11 -29.69
CA GLY A 6 50.58 5.52 -29.16
C GLY A 6 50.57 5.86 -27.67
N LYS A 7 51.21 4.98 -26.87
CA LYS A 7 52.04 5.20 -25.65
C LYS A 7 51.41 5.92 -24.44
N ALA A 8 51.64 5.58 -23.17
CA ALA A 8 52.51 4.66 -22.42
C ALA A 8 51.87 4.54 -21.00
N GLY A 9 52.14 3.59 -20.11
CA GLY A 9 53.17 2.57 -19.98
C GLY A 9 52.72 1.54 -18.92
N ARG A 10 53.43 0.42 -18.87
CA ARG A 10 53.10 -0.83 -18.18
C ARG A 10 54.37 -1.27 -17.45
N GLU A 11 54.28 -1.69 -16.19
CA GLU A 11 55.11 -2.71 -15.49
C GLU A 11 54.72 -2.70 -14.00
N ARG A 12 54.06 -3.74 -13.44
CA ARG A 12 54.46 -5.12 -13.06
C ARG A 12 55.06 -5.24 -11.64
N LEU A 13 54.20 -5.69 -10.72
CA LEU A 13 54.32 -6.79 -9.73
C LEU A 13 55.70 -7.38 -9.38
N THR A 14 55.98 -7.48 -8.07
CA THR A 14 56.46 -8.65 -7.28
C THR A 14 56.53 -8.22 -5.79
N ALA A 15 55.77 -8.74 -4.81
CA ALA A 15 55.71 -10.06 -4.17
C ALA A 15 56.78 -10.32 -3.05
N ILE A 16 56.25 -10.62 -1.85
CA ILE A 16 56.79 -11.45 -0.74
C ILE A 16 57.62 -10.76 0.37
N CYS A 17 57.07 -10.76 1.60
CA CYS A 17 57.67 -11.45 2.76
C CYS A 17 56.63 -11.63 3.90
N LEU A 18 56.46 -12.88 4.33
CA LEU A 18 55.66 -13.36 5.45
C LEU A 18 56.55 -13.51 6.70
N ALA A 19 55.89 -13.44 7.87
CA ALA A 19 56.20 -14.12 9.15
C ALA A 19 56.68 -13.27 10.35
N GLY A 20 56.03 -13.55 11.49
CA GLY A 20 56.30 -13.06 12.85
C GLY A 20 55.21 -12.09 13.32
N SER A 21 54.37 -12.34 14.32
CA SER A 21 54.44 -13.27 15.46
C SER A 21 53.10 -13.23 16.21
N LEU A 22 52.60 -14.40 16.66
CA LEU A 22 51.55 -14.52 17.67
C LEU A 22 52.03 -13.95 19.02
N PHE A 23 51.19 -13.18 19.74
CA PHE A 23 50.62 -13.53 21.06
C PHE A 23 50.06 -12.30 21.82
N PHE A 24 48.97 -12.55 22.58
CA PHE A 24 48.30 -11.73 23.62
C PHE A 24 47.47 -10.52 23.14
N ALA A 25 46.24 -10.27 23.60
CA ALA A 25 45.37 -10.93 24.57
C ALA A 25 43.91 -10.47 24.36
N ALA A 26 42.98 -11.23 24.93
CA ALA A 26 41.55 -11.00 24.99
C ALA A 26 41.11 -9.65 25.60
N PHE A 27 39.81 -9.36 25.43
CA PHE A 27 39.02 -8.14 25.68
C PHE A 27 38.85 -7.31 24.39
N SER A 28 37.68 -7.17 23.78
CA SER A 28 36.34 -7.10 24.35
C SER A 28 35.31 -7.41 23.26
N MET A 29 34.42 -8.37 23.53
CA MET A 29 33.10 -8.41 22.92
C MET A 29 32.42 -7.07 23.23
N LEU A 30 32.03 -6.30 22.20
CA LEU A 30 30.82 -5.47 22.14
C LEU A 30 30.86 -4.58 20.90
N SER A 31 29.71 -4.48 20.24
CA SER A 31 29.40 -3.60 19.10
C SER A 31 29.71 -4.14 17.70
N CYS A 32 29.20 -5.33 17.39
CA CYS A 32 28.61 -5.54 16.07
C CYS A 32 27.23 -4.89 16.11
N GLY A 33 27.09 -3.73 15.48
CA GLY A 33 25.83 -3.01 15.38
C GLY A 33 24.78 -3.89 14.73
N THR A 34 23.83 -4.36 15.53
CA THR A 34 22.56 -4.88 15.05
C THR A 34 21.87 -3.78 14.27
N SER A 35 21.88 -3.90 12.95
CA SER A 35 20.76 -3.42 12.15
C SER A 35 19.52 -4.04 12.77
N THR A 36 18.71 -3.26 13.47
CA THR A 36 17.35 -3.64 13.81
C THR A 36 16.58 -3.70 12.50
N ASN A 37 16.72 -4.82 11.79
CA ASN A 37 15.66 -5.33 10.96
C ASN A 37 14.55 -5.62 11.96
N VAL A 38 13.60 -4.69 12.06
CA VAL A 38 12.38 -4.90 12.83
C VAL A 38 11.60 -5.94 12.04
N GLU A 39 11.91 -7.21 12.25
CA GLU A 39 10.99 -8.27 11.89
C GLU A 39 9.71 -8.01 12.69
N PRO A 40 8.53 -8.02 12.05
CA PRO A 40 7.29 -7.83 12.77
C PRO A 40 7.16 -8.98 13.79
N MET A 41 7.18 -8.64 15.08
CA MET A 41 6.85 -9.58 16.14
C MET A 41 5.49 -10.19 15.84
N GLY A 42 5.49 -11.45 15.41
CA GLY A 42 4.30 -12.27 15.36
C GLY A 42 3.78 -12.52 16.79
N GLY A 43 2.47 -12.38 16.99
CA GLY A 43 1.80 -13.02 18.14
C GLY A 43 0.78 -12.21 18.92
N GLN A 44 0.64 -10.90 18.70
CA GLN A 44 -0.54 -10.16 19.17
C GLN A 44 -1.09 -9.33 18.02
N GLY A 45 -2.19 -9.84 17.42
CA GLY A 45 -2.96 -9.05 16.47
C GLY A 45 -3.38 -7.72 17.10
N LEU A 46 -3.35 -6.66 16.31
CA LEU A 46 -3.69 -5.31 16.78
C LEU A 46 -5.03 -5.31 17.51
N THR A 47 -5.10 -4.59 18.64
CA THR A 47 -6.40 -4.31 19.25
C THR A 47 -7.26 -3.48 18.29
N LYS A 48 -8.59 -3.54 18.44
CA LYS A 48 -9.52 -2.69 17.67
C LYS A 48 -9.11 -1.21 17.70
N ALA A 49 -8.74 -0.70 18.88
CA ALA A 49 -8.34 0.69 19.04
C ALA A 49 -7.06 1.02 18.27
N GLU A 50 -6.06 0.13 18.31
CA GLU A 50 -4.83 0.29 17.54
C GLU A 50 -5.06 0.19 16.04
N PHE A 51 -5.84 -0.80 15.59
CA PHE A 51 -6.19 -0.94 14.18
C PHE A 51 -6.89 0.33 13.70
N LEU A 52 -7.94 0.78 14.38
CA LEU A 52 -8.70 1.97 13.97
C LEU A 52 -7.86 3.26 14.07
N GLY A 53 -7.05 3.43 15.12
CA GLY A 53 -6.16 4.58 15.26
C GLY A 53 -5.07 4.63 14.20
N ARG A 54 -4.66 3.47 13.67
CA ARG A 54 -3.76 3.37 12.54
C ARG A 54 -4.47 3.35 11.21
N MET A 55 -5.78 3.17 11.13
CA MET A 55 -6.56 3.08 9.89
C MET A 55 -7.17 4.43 9.48
N ILE A 56 -7.56 5.24 10.46
CA ILE A 56 -8.26 6.51 10.29
C ILE A 56 -7.24 7.66 10.42
N VAL A 57 -6.59 8.00 9.31
CA VAL A 57 -5.58 9.08 9.25
C VAL A 57 -5.91 9.99 8.08
N GLN A 58 -6.04 11.29 8.33
CA GLN A 58 -6.56 12.26 7.35
C GLN A 58 -5.63 12.43 6.14
N GLU A 59 -4.33 12.28 6.34
CA GLU A 59 -3.32 12.45 5.29
C GLU A 59 -3.09 11.18 4.48
N ARG A 60 -3.79 10.07 4.79
CA ARG A 60 -3.60 8.79 4.10
C ARG A 60 -4.79 8.41 3.23
N TYR A 61 -4.45 8.13 1.98
CA TYR A 61 -5.31 7.52 1.00
C TYR A 61 -4.82 6.13 0.65
N TRP A 62 -5.72 5.26 0.21
CA TRP A 62 -5.44 3.89 -0.16
C TRP A 62 -5.70 3.71 -1.66
N ARG A 63 -4.66 3.36 -2.40
CA ARG A 63 -4.71 3.14 -3.85
C ARG A 63 -4.58 1.67 -4.16
N ILE A 64 -5.26 1.21 -5.19
CA ILE A 64 -5.18 -0.20 -5.60
C ILE A 64 -3.78 -0.46 -6.17
N GLU A 65 -3.09 -1.45 -5.59
CA GLU A 65 -1.79 -1.93 -6.05
C GLU A 65 -1.93 -3.26 -6.80
N GLU A 66 -2.69 -4.20 -6.23
CA GLU A 66 -2.97 -5.49 -6.83
C GLU A 66 -4.44 -5.86 -6.63
N ILE A 67 -4.94 -6.68 -7.55
CA ILE A 67 -6.27 -7.23 -7.47
C ILE A 67 -6.17 -8.74 -7.70
N SER A 68 -6.89 -9.52 -6.89
CA SER A 68 -6.91 -10.97 -7.01
C SER A 68 -8.33 -11.53 -6.91
N ARG A 69 -8.58 -12.59 -7.69
CA ARG A 69 -9.76 -13.45 -7.61
C ARG A 69 -9.29 -14.82 -7.15
N GLN A 70 -9.81 -15.26 -6.01
CA GLN A 70 -9.56 -16.58 -5.46
C GLN A 70 -10.83 -17.41 -5.51
N GLU A 71 -10.75 -18.58 -6.12
CA GLU A 71 -11.80 -19.60 -6.16
C GLU A 71 -11.17 -20.92 -5.70
N GLU A 72 -11.61 -21.42 -4.54
CA GLU A 72 -10.99 -22.56 -3.87
C GLU A 72 -9.45 -22.39 -3.74
N ASP A 73 -8.67 -23.30 -4.34
CA ASP A 73 -7.20 -23.29 -4.35
C ASP A 73 -6.60 -22.51 -5.54
N GLN A 74 -7.43 -21.99 -6.45
CA GLN A 74 -6.97 -21.22 -7.59
C GLN A 74 -6.97 -19.72 -7.25
N ILE A 75 -5.79 -19.11 -7.32
CA ILE A 75 -5.63 -17.66 -7.12
C ILE A 75 -5.13 -17.05 -8.42
N ALA A 76 -5.98 -16.23 -9.05
CA ALA A 76 -5.57 -15.35 -10.13
C ALA A 76 -5.26 -13.97 -9.55
N THR A 77 -4.00 -13.52 -9.64
CA THR A 77 -3.56 -12.20 -9.15
C THR A 77 -3.04 -11.35 -10.29
N VAL A 78 -3.37 -10.08 -10.27
CA VAL A 78 -2.92 -9.09 -11.24
C VAL A 78 -2.29 -7.91 -10.51
N ASN A 79 -1.05 -7.61 -10.87
CA ASN A 79 -0.47 -6.30 -10.62
C ASN A 79 -1.11 -5.32 -11.61
N VAL A 80 -1.74 -4.26 -11.09
CA VAL A 80 -2.54 -3.33 -11.91
C VAL A 80 -1.74 -2.66 -13.04
N ARG A 81 -0.42 -2.56 -12.92
CA ARG A 81 0.44 -1.97 -13.95
C ARG A 81 0.85 -2.96 -15.06
N GLU A 82 0.64 -4.25 -14.85
CA GLU A 82 1.06 -5.30 -15.78
C GLU A 82 -0.09 -5.75 -16.69
N GLN A 83 0.23 -6.44 -17.79
CA GLN A 83 -0.80 -7.01 -18.68
C GLN A 83 -1.67 -8.01 -17.90
N SER A 84 -2.99 -7.89 -18.05
CA SER A 84 -3.99 -8.68 -17.31
C SER A 84 -4.86 -9.50 -18.25
N THR A 85 -5.17 -10.73 -17.85
CA THR A 85 -6.27 -11.53 -18.43
C THR A 85 -7.59 -11.34 -17.69
N LEU A 86 -7.56 -10.76 -16.48
CA LEU A 86 -8.75 -10.57 -15.63
C LEU A 86 -9.50 -9.28 -15.94
N LEU A 87 -8.80 -8.23 -16.37
CA LEU A 87 -9.35 -6.90 -16.60
C LEU A 87 -8.87 -6.35 -17.93
N ASN A 88 -9.77 -5.71 -18.67
CA ASN A 88 -9.43 -5.04 -19.92
C ASN A 88 -8.69 -3.71 -19.67
N SER A 89 -8.21 -3.10 -20.76
CA SER A 89 -7.44 -1.87 -20.72
C SER A 89 -8.20 -0.67 -20.15
N HIS A 90 -9.53 -0.62 -20.25
CA HIS A 90 -10.32 0.47 -19.69
C HIS A 90 -10.20 0.52 -18.16
N TYR A 91 -10.36 -0.62 -17.48
CA TYR A 91 -10.21 -0.66 -16.02
C TYR A 91 -8.79 -0.33 -15.56
N LEU A 92 -7.79 -0.87 -16.25
CA LEU A 92 -6.37 -0.69 -15.89
C LEU A 92 -5.87 0.75 -16.11
N ASN A 93 -6.34 1.43 -17.16
CA ASN A 93 -5.80 2.74 -17.56
C ASN A 93 -6.72 3.92 -17.22
N ASP A 94 -8.04 3.71 -17.11
CA ASP A 94 -9.00 4.81 -16.95
C ASP A 94 -9.75 4.78 -15.61
N VAL A 95 -9.87 3.61 -14.97
CA VAL A 95 -10.60 3.48 -13.70
C VAL A 95 -9.62 3.43 -12.53
N ILE A 96 -8.84 2.36 -12.42
CA ILE A 96 -7.99 2.10 -11.25
C ILE A 96 -7.01 3.22 -10.94
N PRO A 97 -6.33 3.85 -11.92
CA PRO A 97 -5.35 4.91 -11.63
C PRO A 97 -5.94 6.08 -10.85
N PHE A 98 -7.25 6.31 -10.98
CA PHE A 98 -7.99 7.43 -10.40
C PHE A 98 -8.77 7.08 -9.14
N VAL A 99 -8.60 5.88 -8.59
CA VAL A 99 -9.28 5.45 -7.35
C VAL A 99 -8.38 5.68 -6.14
N ALA A 100 -8.91 6.43 -5.17
CA ALA A 100 -8.33 6.55 -3.86
C ALA A 100 -9.40 6.44 -2.77
N VAL A 101 -9.18 5.53 -1.82
CA VAL A 101 -10.10 5.31 -0.70
C VAL A 101 -9.52 5.94 0.55
N GLN A 102 -10.35 6.68 1.28
CA GLN A 102 -10.00 7.24 2.59
C GLN A 102 -11.00 6.77 3.64
N PHE A 103 -10.49 6.51 4.84
CA PHE A 103 -11.28 6.15 6.00
C PHE A 103 -11.19 7.27 7.02
N GLY A 104 -12.35 7.78 7.44
CA GLY A 104 -12.50 8.94 8.29
C GLY A 104 -13.48 8.71 9.44
N ARG A 105 -13.67 9.76 10.23
CA ARG A 105 -14.82 9.93 11.12
C ARG A 105 -15.66 11.08 10.60
N GLY A 106 -16.94 10.83 10.34
CA GLY A 106 -17.94 11.84 10.01
C GLY A 106 -18.60 12.41 11.27
N TYR A 107 -19.75 13.07 11.07
CA TYR A 107 -20.54 13.64 12.15
C TYR A 107 -20.87 12.63 13.24
N TYR A 108 -20.86 13.08 14.50
CA TYR A 108 -21.11 12.25 15.68
C TYR A 108 -20.14 11.07 15.87
N GLY A 109 -18.97 11.12 15.24
CA GLY A 109 -17.94 10.09 15.37
C GLY A 109 -18.22 8.80 14.59
N LYS A 110 -19.24 8.80 13.72
CA LYS A 110 -19.53 7.69 12.81
C LYS A 110 -18.35 7.46 11.87
N GLY A 111 -18.01 6.21 11.63
CA GLY A 111 -16.97 5.87 10.67
C GLY A 111 -17.43 6.15 9.25
N VAL A 112 -16.63 6.86 8.44
CA VAL A 112 -16.96 7.14 7.02
C VAL A 112 -15.90 6.54 6.10
N VAL A 113 -16.34 6.00 4.97
CA VAL A 113 -15.46 5.65 3.85
C VAL A 113 -15.81 6.55 2.65
N SER A 114 -14.80 7.17 2.06
CA SER A 114 -14.95 8.06 0.90
C SER A 114 -14.03 7.67 -0.23
N GLU A 115 -14.52 7.84 -1.46
CA GLU A 115 -13.75 7.68 -2.68
C GLU A 115 -13.32 9.05 -3.20
N SER A 116 -12.08 9.18 -3.66
CA SER A 116 -11.53 10.42 -4.21
C SER A 116 -10.79 10.13 -5.50
N LYS A 117 -10.68 11.15 -6.35
CA LYS A 117 -9.85 11.10 -7.55
C LYS A 117 -8.43 11.48 -7.20
N MET A 118 -7.47 10.66 -7.57
CA MET A 118 -6.04 10.95 -7.41
C MET A 118 -5.29 10.56 -8.68
N THR A 119 -4.18 11.23 -8.98
CA THR A 119 -3.25 10.82 -10.03
C THR A 119 -1.88 10.49 -9.45
N GLY A 120 -1.02 9.93 -10.29
CA GLY A 120 0.33 9.51 -9.89
C GLY A 120 0.55 8.01 -10.05
N ALA A 121 1.71 7.54 -9.65
CA ALA A 121 2.13 6.15 -9.85
C ALA A 121 1.24 5.14 -9.09
N TYR A 122 0.83 4.06 -9.74
CA TYR A 122 0.02 2.97 -9.17
C TYR A 122 0.62 1.60 -9.52
N GLY A 123 0.10 0.53 -8.93
CA GLY A 123 0.70 -0.81 -9.01
C GLY A 123 1.99 -0.92 -8.20
N LYS A 124 2.76 -1.99 -8.39
CA LYS A 124 4.02 -2.21 -7.64
C LYS A 124 5.12 -1.21 -8.02
N VAL A 125 5.13 -0.07 -7.36
CA VAL A 125 6.13 1.01 -7.55
C VAL A 125 7.10 1.02 -6.36
N PRO A 126 8.41 1.27 -6.51
CA PRO A 126 9.29 1.44 -5.35
C PRO A 126 8.79 2.52 -4.38
N PHE A 127 9.09 2.38 -3.09
CA PHE A 127 8.79 3.45 -2.13
C PHE A 127 9.66 4.67 -2.42
N GLY A 128 9.10 5.88 -2.27
CA GLY A 128 9.82 7.13 -2.52
C GLY A 128 9.81 7.61 -3.98
N GLU A 129 9.49 6.74 -4.95
CA GLU A 129 9.28 7.13 -6.36
C GLU A 129 7.86 7.66 -6.65
N PHE A 130 7.03 7.74 -5.62
CA PHE A 130 5.63 8.06 -5.72
C PHE A 130 5.41 9.57 -5.60
N GLN A 131 4.88 10.18 -6.66
CA GLN A 131 4.26 11.50 -6.61
C GLN A 131 2.76 11.33 -6.76
N CYS A 132 2.00 11.93 -5.84
CA CYS A 132 0.55 11.93 -5.90
C CYS A 132 0.06 13.36 -6.03
N GLU A 133 -0.87 13.57 -6.94
CA GLU A 133 -1.67 14.78 -6.94
C GLU A 133 -3.10 14.41 -6.55
N LEU A 134 -3.64 15.13 -5.56
CA LEU A 134 -5.03 15.00 -5.17
C LEU A 134 -5.87 15.84 -6.12
N LEU A 135 -6.61 15.17 -7.00
CA LEU A 135 -7.66 15.85 -7.76
C LEU A 135 -8.85 16.13 -6.83
N LEU A 136 -9.75 16.99 -7.27
CA LEU A 136 -10.98 17.36 -6.53
C LEU A 136 -11.58 16.14 -5.81
N LYS A 137 -11.68 16.23 -4.48
CA LYS A 137 -12.37 15.24 -3.67
C LYS A 137 -13.79 15.15 -4.20
N THR A 138 -14.09 14.05 -4.88
CA THR A 138 -15.47 13.66 -5.09
C THR A 138 -15.98 13.32 -3.69
N THR A 139 -16.77 14.18 -3.05
CA THR A 139 -17.35 13.93 -1.72
C THR A 139 -18.42 12.83 -1.76
N LYS A 140 -18.26 11.83 -2.64
CA LYS A 140 -19.10 10.65 -2.67
C LYS A 140 -18.71 9.79 -1.47
N GLU A 141 -19.35 10.07 -0.34
CA GLU A 141 -19.36 9.16 0.79
C GLU A 141 -19.91 7.83 0.29
N SER A 142 -19.10 6.77 0.42
CA SER A 142 -19.52 5.42 0.10
C SER A 142 -20.39 4.85 1.23
N GLY A 143 -20.37 5.49 2.40
CA GLY A 143 -21.26 5.25 3.53
C GLY A 143 -20.49 5.06 4.83
N GLU A 144 -21.16 4.47 5.82
CA GLU A 144 -20.60 4.29 7.16
C GLU A 144 -19.96 2.91 7.33
N TRP A 145 -18.71 2.86 7.81
CA TRP A 145 -18.07 1.60 8.20
C TRP A 145 -18.39 1.25 9.66
N THR A 146 -18.37 -0.04 9.96
CA THR A 146 -18.58 -0.59 11.30
C THR A 146 -17.49 -1.61 11.64
N TRP A 147 -17.35 -1.92 12.93
CA TRP A 147 -16.45 -2.99 13.36
C TRP A 147 -17.23 -4.27 13.57
N ASP A 148 -16.82 -5.33 12.87
CA ASP A 148 -17.34 -6.68 13.07
C ASP A 148 -16.54 -7.36 14.20
N ASN A 149 -17.20 -7.61 15.34
CA ASN A 149 -16.55 -8.21 16.51
C ASN A 149 -16.19 -9.68 16.30
N ASP A 150 -16.96 -10.40 15.49
CA ASP A 150 -16.79 -11.84 15.27
C ASP A 150 -15.62 -12.08 14.31
N ARG A 151 -15.59 -11.32 13.20
CA ARG A 151 -14.49 -11.38 12.23
C ARG A 151 -13.26 -10.60 12.67
N LYS A 152 -13.38 -9.72 13.67
CA LYS A 152 -12.34 -8.77 14.10
C LYS A 152 -11.81 -7.94 12.93
N MET A 153 -12.72 -7.46 12.10
CA MET A 153 -12.43 -6.73 10.87
C MET A 153 -13.32 -5.50 10.76
N MET A 154 -12.86 -4.50 10.01
CA MET A 154 -13.68 -3.35 9.66
C MET A 154 -14.58 -3.71 8.48
N LYS A 155 -15.90 -3.71 8.67
CA LYS A 155 -16.90 -3.88 7.63
C LYS A 155 -17.25 -2.52 7.03
N LEU A 156 -17.26 -2.41 5.71
CA LEU A 156 -17.53 -1.16 5.01
C LEU A 156 -18.52 -1.38 3.86
N PRO A 157 -19.33 -0.38 3.52
CA PRO A 157 -19.91 -0.30 2.18
C PRO A 157 -18.78 -0.10 1.18
N LEU A 158 -18.79 -0.86 0.09
CA LEU A 158 -17.72 -0.78 -0.89
C LEU A 158 -17.88 0.46 -1.77
N PRO A 159 -16.81 1.25 -1.96
CA PRO A 159 -16.80 2.33 -2.95
C PRO A 159 -17.18 1.83 -4.34
N GLU A 160 -17.87 2.68 -5.12
CA GLU A 160 -18.42 2.30 -6.43
C GLU A 160 -17.35 1.77 -7.39
N SER A 161 -16.15 2.34 -7.33
CA SER A 161 -15.01 1.84 -8.11
C SER A 161 -14.68 0.37 -7.79
N ILE A 162 -14.63 0.01 -6.50
CA ILE A 162 -14.37 -1.36 -6.06
C ILE A 162 -15.53 -2.29 -6.45
N ARG A 163 -16.78 -1.83 -6.32
CA ARG A 163 -17.97 -2.60 -6.77
C ARG A 163 -17.91 -2.90 -8.26
N THR A 164 -17.54 -1.92 -9.06
CA THR A 164 -17.41 -2.04 -10.52
C THR A 164 -16.29 -2.99 -10.89
N LEU A 165 -15.14 -2.91 -10.20
CA LEU A 165 -14.02 -3.82 -10.42
C LEU A 165 -14.37 -5.27 -10.04
N ALA A 166 -15.06 -5.48 -8.92
CA ALA A 166 -15.55 -6.80 -8.53
C ALA A 166 -16.47 -7.40 -9.60
N ALA A 167 -17.43 -6.61 -10.12
CA ALA A 167 -18.30 -7.04 -11.22
C ALA A 167 -17.51 -7.43 -12.47
N ALA A 168 -16.57 -6.56 -12.88
CA ALA A 168 -15.72 -6.83 -14.04
C ALA A 168 -14.92 -8.13 -13.90
N MET A 169 -14.43 -8.43 -12.70
CA MET A 169 -13.69 -9.67 -12.43
C MET A 169 -14.57 -10.91 -12.31
N SER A 170 -15.80 -10.74 -11.83
CA SER A 170 -16.71 -11.88 -11.62
C SER A 170 -17.19 -12.47 -12.94
N GLY A 171 -17.27 -11.67 -14.01
CA GLY A 171 -17.85 -12.08 -15.29
C GLY A 171 -19.37 -12.28 -15.25
N SER A 172 -19.98 -12.14 -14.07
CA SER A 172 -21.41 -12.01 -13.82
C SER A 172 -21.68 -10.55 -13.43
N ASP A 173 -22.92 -10.05 -13.53
CA ASP A 173 -23.23 -8.69 -13.06
C ASP A 173 -23.19 -8.55 -11.52
N TRP A 174 -22.45 -9.43 -10.82
CA TRP A 174 -22.34 -9.46 -9.38
C TRP A 174 -21.60 -8.22 -8.86
N ARG A 175 -22.31 -7.43 -8.04
CA ARG A 175 -21.81 -6.19 -7.46
C ARG A 175 -21.95 -6.26 -5.94
N PRO A 176 -20.87 -6.47 -5.17
CA PRO A 176 -20.95 -6.54 -3.73
C PRO A 176 -21.26 -5.16 -3.15
N ASP A 177 -22.26 -5.04 -2.28
CA ASP A 177 -22.55 -3.78 -1.58
C ASP A 177 -21.61 -3.52 -0.40
N THR A 178 -21.07 -4.59 0.19
CA THR A 178 -20.21 -4.51 1.38
C THR A 178 -18.99 -5.40 1.26
N GLY A 179 -17.96 -5.07 2.03
CA GLY A 179 -16.74 -5.85 2.15
C GLY A 179 -16.06 -5.62 3.50
N TYR A 180 -14.85 -6.14 3.64
CA TYR A 180 -14.08 -6.09 4.88
C TYR A 180 -12.65 -5.62 4.62
N VAL A 181 -12.09 -4.81 5.52
CA VAL A 181 -10.63 -4.66 5.61
C VAL A 181 -10.09 -5.81 6.42
N ALA A 182 -9.27 -6.66 5.80
CA ALA A 182 -8.64 -7.77 6.46
C ALA A 182 -7.71 -7.28 7.57
N SER A 183 -7.55 -8.10 8.61
CA SER A 183 -6.61 -7.83 9.70
C SER A 183 -5.15 -7.89 9.25
N GLU A 184 -4.87 -8.57 8.13
CA GLU A 184 -3.53 -8.73 7.57
C GLU A 184 -3.50 -8.51 6.04
N PRO A 185 -2.55 -7.71 5.51
CA PRO A 185 -1.58 -6.90 6.26
C PRO A 185 -2.29 -5.78 7.03
N ALA A 186 -1.84 -5.56 8.26
CA ALA A 186 -2.39 -4.53 9.14
C ALA A 186 -1.77 -3.17 8.82
N PRO A 187 -2.49 -2.05 9.05
CA PRO A 187 -1.89 -0.74 8.99
C PRO A 187 -0.77 -0.62 10.05
N LEU A 188 0.37 -0.12 9.61
CA LEU A 188 1.62 0.04 10.33
C LEU A 188 1.69 1.40 11.03
N PHE A 189 1.39 2.49 10.32
CA PHE A 189 1.75 3.85 10.76
C PHE A 189 0.54 4.67 11.22
N ARG A 190 0.77 5.54 12.20
CA ARG A 190 -0.24 6.45 12.77
C ARG A 190 -0.26 7.83 12.12
N GLY A 191 0.72 8.16 11.28
CA GLY A 191 0.82 9.47 10.66
C GLY A 191 1.93 9.56 9.60
N VAL A 192 1.89 10.67 8.85
CA VAL A 192 2.79 10.91 7.70
C VAL A 192 4.27 10.94 8.11
N GLU A 193 4.61 11.53 9.24
CA GLU A 193 5.99 11.64 9.70
C GLU A 193 6.60 10.27 10.06
N GLU A 194 5.79 9.38 10.63
CA GLU A 194 6.21 8.01 10.94
C GLU A 194 6.46 7.22 9.65
N ALA A 195 5.51 7.29 8.70
CA ALA A 195 5.63 6.64 7.40
C ALA A 195 6.84 7.16 6.60
N ARG A 196 7.09 8.48 6.63
CA ARG A 196 8.24 9.11 5.98
C ARG A 196 9.56 8.62 6.55
N ARG A 197 9.69 8.57 7.88
CA ARG A 197 10.92 8.07 8.55
C ARG A 197 11.17 6.60 8.29
N ALA A 198 10.12 5.78 8.27
CA ALA A 198 10.23 4.35 8.02
C ALA A 198 10.59 4.02 6.57
N ALA A 199 10.36 4.96 5.64
CA ALA A 199 10.61 4.82 4.22
C ALA A 199 10.04 3.52 3.60
N SER A 200 8.88 3.07 4.09
CA SER A 200 8.33 1.74 3.78
C SER A 200 6.89 1.82 3.24
N PRO A 201 6.55 1.07 2.19
CA PRO A 201 5.21 1.03 1.65
C PRO A 201 4.29 0.20 2.55
N GLU A 202 3.28 0.86 3.12
CA GLU A 202 2.22 0.23 3.91
C GLU A 202 1.11 -0.30 2.99
N ARG A 203 0.55 -1.45 3.34
CA ARG A 203 -0.55 -2.09 2.60
C ARG A 203 -1.67 -2.49 3.54
N ILE A 204 -2.88 -2.49 3.00
CA ILE A 204 -4.05 -3.17 3.56
C ILE A 204 -4.66 -4.05 2.48
N ARG A 205 -5.61 -4.90 2.89
CA ARG A 205 -6.38 -5.71 1.96
C ARG A 205 -7.87 -5.48 2.20
N ILE A 206 -8.58 -5.08 1.16
CA ILE A 206 -10.05 -5.05 1.15
C ILE A 206 -10.52 -6.34 0.48
N VAL A 207 -11.46 -7.04 1.09
CA VAL A 207 -12.04 -8.29 0.56
C VAL A 207 -13.55 -8.19 0.39
N ALA A 208 -14.04 -8.79 -0.70
CA ALA A 208 -15.46 -9.05 -0.95
C ALA A 208 -15.64 -10.55 -1.23
N GLU A 209 -16.72 -11.13 -0.75
CA GLU A 209 -17.00 -12.57 -0.84
C GLU A 209 -18.30 -12.79 -1.62
N GLU A 210 -18.22 -13.51 -2.74
CA GLU A 210 -19.37 -13.97 -3.53
C GLU A 210 -19.68 -15.41 -3.13
N GLN A 211 -20.96 -15.71 -2.91
CA GLN A 211 -21.44 -17.08 -2.74
C GLN A 211 -21.96 -17.56 -4.09
N THR A 212 -21.37 -18.62 -4.63
CA THR A 212 -21.79 -19.28 -5.87
C THR A 212 -22.37 -20.67 -5.57
N ALA A 213 -22.88 -21.35 -6.59
CA ALA A 213 -23.37 -22.72 -6.43
C ALA A 213 -22.21 -23.70 -6.14
N GLU A 214 -21.02 -23.39 -6.66
CA GLU A 214 -19.80 -24.17 -6.56
C GLU A 214 -19.00 -23.89 -5.29
N GLY A 215 -19.26 -22.76 -4.61
CA GLY A 215 -18.60 -22.42 -3.35
C GLY A 215 -18.53 -20.92 -3.09
N LYS A 216 -17.34 -20.44 -2.70
CA LYS A 216 -17.10 -19.04 -2.37
C LYS A 216 -15.96 -18.50 -3.21
N ILE A 217 -16.21 -17.40 -3.92
CA ILE A 217 -15.17 -16.65 -4.60
C ILE A 217 -14.79 -15.45 -3.71
N THR A 218 -13.50 -15.27 -3.47
CA THR A 218 -12.96 -14.13 -2.72
C THR A 218 -12.26 -13.18 -3.66
N TYR A 219 -12.71 -11.94 -3.68
CA TYR A 219 -12.11 -10.84 -4.43
C TYR A 219 -11.30 -10.00 -3.45
N ALA A 220 -10.00 -9.91 -3.65
CA ALA A 220 -9.12 -9.15 -2.77
C ALA A 220 -8.41 -8.01 -3.52
N PHE A 221 -8.52 -6.82 -2.97
CA PHE A 221 -7.90 -5.59 -3.44
C PHE A 221 -6.78 -5.23 -2.46
N ILE A 222 -5.54 -5.45 -2.87
CA ILE A 222 -4.38 -5.00 -2.10
C ILE A 222 -4.24 -3.51 -2.33
N MET A 223 -4.44 -2.75 -1.27
CA MET A 223 -4.36 -1.31 -1.30
C MET A 223 -3.06 -0.87 -0.69
N ARG A 224 -2.35 0.03 -1.34
CA ARG A 224 -1.15 0.67 -0.83
C ARG A 224 -1.45 2.07 -0.31
N ALA A 225 -0.81 2.42 0.79
CA ALA A 225 -0.88 3.76 1.35
C ALA A 225 -0.22 4.79 0.42
N ALA A 226 -0.96 5.85 0.13
CA ALA A 226 -0.54 7.08 -0.48
C ALA A 226 -0.64 8.19 0.58
N TRP A 227 0.50 8.69 1.02
CA TRP A 227 0.59 9.70 2.07
C TRP A 227 0.75 11.10 1.46
N MET A 228 -0.09 12.03 1.91
CA MET A 228 0.04 13.46 1.59
C MET A 228 1.15 14.05 2.46
N THR A 229 2.19 14.64 1.86
CA THR A 229 3.48 14.95 2.54
C THR A 229 3.84 16.45 2.64
N ASP A 230 2.84 17.35 2.61
CA ASP A 230 2.91 18.84 2.76
C ASP A 230 3.31 19.71 1.54
N VAL A 231 2.42 20.66 1.17
CA VAL A 231 2.55 22.14 1.21
C VAL A 231 1.54 22.83 0.26
N GLU A 232 1.12 22.25 -0.86
CA GLU A 232 0.23 22.98 -1.82
C GLU A 232 -1.27 22.97 -1.46
N TYR A 233 -1.73 22.04 -0.61
CA TYR A 233 -3.17 21.91 -0.29
C TYR A 233 -3.64 22.73 0.91
N ARG A 234 -2.75 23.09 1.86
CA ARG A 234 -3.12 24.05 2.90
C ARG A 234 -3.52 25.39 2.28
N ASP A 235 -2.91 25.77 1.16
CA ASP A 235 -3.27 26.95 0.39
C ASP A 235 -4.51 26.76 -0.50
N ALA A 236 -4.83 25.54 -0.95
CA ALA A 236 -6.05 25.30 -1.73
C ALA A 236 -7.31 25.41 -0.84
N GLU A 237 -7.32 24.78 0.34
CA GLU A 237 -8.42 24.93 1.30
C GLU A 237 -8.55 26.37 1.82
N HIS A 238 -7.43 27.10 2.03
CA HIS A 238 -7.46 28.52 2.40
C HIS A 238 -7.85 29.44 1.22
N LYS A 239 -7.49 29.12 -0.03
CA LYS A 239 -7.91 29.89 -1.22
C LYS A 239 -9.41 29.79 -1.50
N PHE A 240 -10.05 28.68 -1.12
CA PHE A 240 -11.50 28.50 -1.27
C PHE A 240 -12.31 28.88 -0.03
N GLY A 241 -11.67 29.39 1.04
CA GLY A 241 -12.37 30.00 2.17
C GLY A 241 -13.23 29.05 3.02
N VAL A 242 -13.05 27.74 2.90
CA VAL A 242 -13.82 26.76 3.69
C VAL A 242 -12.96 26.28 4.85
N SER A 243 -12.81 27.17 5.84
CA SER A 243 -12.42 26.75 7.20
C SER A 243 -13.67 26.18 7.87
N LEU A 244 -13.74 24.86 8.02
CA LEU A 244 -14.73 24.23 8.88
C LEU A 244 -14.02 23.84 10.18
N TYR A 245 -14.12 24.75 11.15
CA TYR A 245 -14.34 24.36 12.53
C TYR A 245 -15.58 23.47 12.64
#